data_AF-I6XST9-F1
#
_entry.id   AF-I6XST9-F1
#
_cell.length_a   1.000
_cell.length_b   1.000
_cell.length_c   1.000
_cell.angle_alpha   90.00
_cell.angle_beta   90.00
_cell.angle_gamma   90.00
#
_symmetry.space_group_name_H-M   'P 1'
#
loop_
_entity.id
_entity.type
_entity.pdbx_description
1 polymer ?
#
loop_
_entity_poly.entity_id
_entity_poly.type
_entity_poly.pdbx_seq_one_letter_code
_entity_poly.pdbx_strand_id
1 'polypeptide(L)'
;MIRVVQQSLLGSILSNMLLVLGCAFFAGGIVHCNKDQVFNKASAVVNSGLLLMAVMGLLFPAVLHFTHSEVQYGKSEVTLSRFSSCIMLVAYASYLFFQLKSHRSLYNPIVEEEDNEDDADQEEAPEITQWEAICWLSVLTIWISILSGYLVDAIQGASDSLNMPVAFISVILLPIVGNA
;
A
#
# COMPACT_ATOMS: atom_id res chain seq x y z
N MET A 1 10.56 9.50 -14.84
CA MET A 1 9.38 9.52 -13.94
C MET A 1 8.45 8.32 -14.09
N ILE A 2 7.84 8.05 -15.26
CA ILE A 2 6.85 6.94 -15.40
C ILE A 2 7.42 5.59 -14.91
N ARG A 3 8.65 5.26 -15.30
CA ARG A 3 9.33 4.03 -14.86
C ARG A 3 9.51 3.97 -13.34
N VAL A 4 9.89 5.09 -12.71
CA VAL A 4 10.06 5.19 -11.25
C VAL A 4 8.74 4.95 -10.53
N VAL A 5 7.64 5.54 -11.02
CA VAL A 5 6.29 5.36 -10.44
C VAL A 5 5.80 3.92 -10.61
N GLN A 6 5.97 3.33 -11.80
CA GLN A 6 5.59 1.92 -12.02
C GLN A 6 6.37 0.98 -11.11
N GLN A 7 7.68 1.23 -10.96
CA GLN A 7 8.56 0.46 -10.10
C GLN A 7 8.24 0.65 -8.62
N SER A 8 7.91 1.87 -8.19
CA SER A 8 7.56 2.16 -6.80
C SER A 8 6.21 1.57 -6.41
N LEU A 9 5.22 1.58 -7.30
CA LEU A 9 3.92 0.94 -7.07
C LEU A 9 4.08 -0.58 -6.92
N LEU A 10 4.83 -1.21 -7.82
CA LEU A 10 5.13 -2.64 -7.72
C LEU A 10 5.90 -2.96 -6.43
N GLY A 11 6.92 -2.15 -6.12
CA GLY A 11 7.69 -2.27 -4.90
C GLY A 11 6.87 -2.09 -3.62
N SER A 12 5.90 -1.18 -3.60
CA SER A 12 4.98 -1.00 -2.46
C SER A 12 4.08 -2.22 -2.23
N ILE A 13 3.57 -2.83 -3.30
CA ILE A 13 2.81 -4.09 -3.21
C ILE A 13 3.70 -5.20 -2.64
N LEU A 14 4.92 -5.37 -3.18
CA LEU A 14 5.86 -6.39 -2.69
C LEU A 14 6.29 -6.15 -1.25
N SER A 15 6.56 -4.89 -0.87
CA SER A 15 6.93 -4.51 0.49
C SER A 15 5.84 -4.92 1.48
N ASN A 16 4.57 -4.61 1.18
CA ASN A 16 3.47 -4.97 2.07
C ASN A 16 3.21 -6.49 2.12
N MET A 17 3.29 -7.17 0.97
CA MET A 17 3.02 -8.61 0.88
C MET A 17 4.10 -9.48 1.53
N LEU A 18 5.37 -9.10 1.40
CA LEU A 18 6.50 -9.96 1.77
C LEU A 18 7.27 -9.39 2.95
N LEU A 19 7.69 -8.13 2.87
CA LEU A 19 8.57 -7.54 3.88
C LEU A 19 7.80 -7.26 5.17
N VAL A 20 6.75 -6.43 5.10
CA VAL A 20 5.95 -6.05 6.28
C VAL A 20 5.26 -7.27 6.87
N LEU A 21 4.57 -8.07 6.05
CA LEU A 21 3.90 -9.29 6.50
C LEU A 21 4.90 -10.30 7.09
N GLY A 22 6.05 -10.50 6.45
CA GLY A 22 7.09 -11.42 6.93
C GLY A 22 7.72 -10.96 8.24
N CYS A 23 8.03 -9.67 8.38
CA CYS A 23 8.52 -9.08 9.62
C CYS A 23 7.47 -9.17 10.74
N ALA A 24 6.19 -8.93 10.45
CA ALA A 24 5.10 -9.06 11.40
C ALA A 24 4.94 -10.51 11.90
N PHE A 25 4.99 -11.51 11.00
CA PHE A 25 4.95 -12.92 11.40
C PHE A 25 6.22 -13.36 12.15
N PHE A 26 7.38 -12.83 11.76
CA PHE A 26 8.64 -13.15 12.45
C PHE A 26 8.67 -12.57 13.86
N ALA A 27 8.37 -11.28 14.02
CA ALA A 27 8.32 -10.63 15.33
C ALA A 27 7.18 -11.18 16.19
N GLY A 28 5.98 -11.32 15.62
CA GLY A 28 4.82 -11.92 16.27
C GLY A 28 5.08 -13.35 16.72
N GLY A 29 5.74 -14.15 15.88
CA GLY A 29 6.13 -15.53 16.19
C GLY A 29 7.19 -15.63 17.27
N ILE A 30 8.13 -14.68 17.37
CA ILE A 30 9.11 -14.62 18.48
C ILE A 30 8.41 -14.28 19.81
N VAL A 31 7.50 -13.32 19.82
CA VAL A 31 6.78 -12.92 21.04
C VAL A 31 5.79 -13.99 21.47
N HIS A 32 5.08 -14.60 20.52
CA HIS A 32 4.01 -15.59 20.77
C HIS A 32 4.44 -17.02 20.43
N CYS A 33 5.68 -17.42 20.75
CA CYS A 33 6.26 -18.73 20.41
C CYS A 33 5.37 -19.96 20.74
N ASN A 34 4.45 -19.84 21.71
CA ASN A 34 3.59 -20.94 22.19
C ASN A 34 2.11 -20.81 21.78
N LYS A 35 1.72 -19.79 20.99
CA LYS A 35 0.33 -19.55 20.57
C LYS A 35 0.27 -19.31 19.05
N ASP A 36 -0.69 -19.96 18.39
CA ASP A 36 -0.97 -19.67 16.99
C ASP A 36 -1.70 -18.32 16.87
N GLN A 37 -1.20 -17.44 15.98
CA GLN A 37 -1.88 -16.18 15.66
C GLN A 37 -3.10 -16.45 14.78
N VAL A 38 -4.31 -16.19 15.29
CA VAL A 38 -5.55 -16.42 14.56
C VAL A 38 -6.00 -15.13 13.88
N PHE A 39 -6.24 -15.20 12.57
CA PHE A 39 -6.73 -14.07 11.78
C PHE A 39 -8.18 -14.28 11.36
N ASN A 40 -8.91 -13.18 11.18
CA ASN A 40 -10.26 -13.21 10.65
C ASN A 40 -10.26 -13.73 9.20
N LYS A 41 -10.76 -14.95 9.02
CA LYS A 41 -10.79 -15.64 7.72
C LYS A 41 -11.60 -14.86 6.68
N ALA A 42 -12.71 -14.23 7.06
CA ALA A 42 -13.56 -13.50 6.11
C ALA A 42 -12.84 -12.24 5.59
N SER A 43 -12.27 -11.43 6.50
CA SER A 43 -11.53 -10.23 6.14
C SER A 43 -10.27 -10.55 5.34
N ALA A 44 -9.53 -11.60 5.71
CA ALA A 44 -8.34 -12.05 5.00
C ALA A 44 -8.65 -12.49 3.56
N VAL A 45 -9.76 -13.21 3.35
CA VAL A 45 -10.19 -13.65 2.01
C VAL A 45 -10.57 -12.45 1.13
N VAL A 46 -11.32 -11.48 1.67
CA VAL A 46 -11.71 -10.27 0.92
C VAL A 46 -10.47 -9.46 0.54
N ASN A 47 -9.57 -9.19 1.49
CA ASN A 47 -8.35 -8.42 1.25
C ASN A 47 -7.42 -9.12 0.24
N SER A 48 -7.26 -10.44 0.35
CA SER A 48 -6.45 -11.22 -0.59
C SER A 48 -7.09 -11.24 -1.99
N GLY A 49 -8.41 -11.31 -2.09
CA GLY A 49 -9.14 -11.26 -3.36
C GLY A 49 -8.99 -9.92 -4.08
N LEU A 50 -9.10 -8.81 -3.34
CA LEU A 50 -8.89 -7.45 -3.89
C LEU A 50 -7.45 -7.25 -4.37
N LEU A 51 -6.49 -7.76 -3.59
CA LEU A 51 -5.07 -7.71 -3.92
C LEU A 51 -4.76 -8.53 -5.18
N LEU A 52 -5.34 -9.73 -5.31
CA LEU A 52 -5.23 -10.54 -6.52
C LEU A 52 -5.83 -9.81 -7.75
N MET A 53 -7.01 -9.20 -7.60
CA MET A 53 -7.63 -8.42 -8.65
C MET A 53 -6.73 -7.24 -9.08
N ALA A 54 -6.11 -6.54 -8.13
CA ALA A 54 -5.19 -5.45 -8.41
C ALA A 54 -3.94 -5.92 -9.17
N VAL A 55 -3.33 -7.03 -8.74
CA VAL A 55 -2.15 -7.59 -9.42
C VAL A 55 -2.51 -8.06 -10.83
N MET A 56 -3.65 -8.71 -11.02
CA MET A 56 -4.11 -9.13 -12.36
C MET A 56 -4.40 -7.92 -13.28
N GLY A 57 -5.01 -6.87 -12.73
CA GLY A 57 -5.29 -5.62 -13.46
C GLY A 57 -4.03 -4.89 -13.93
N LEU A 58 -2.92 -5.00 -13.18
CA LEU A 58 -1.61 -4.47 -13.54
C LEU A 58 -0.83 -5.39 -14.50
N LEU A 59 -0.95 -6.72 -14.34
CA LEU A 59 -0.26 -7.68 -15.20
C LEU A 59 -0.78 -7.68 -16.63
N PHE A 60 -2.08 -7.43 -16.84
CA PHE A 60 -2.68 -7.53 -18.17
C PHE A 60 -2.07 -6.56 -19.20
N PRO A 61 -1.92 -5.24 -18.92
CA PRO A 61 -1.15 -4.34 -19.79
C PRO A 61 0.34 -4.70 -19.90
N ALA A 62 0.96 -5.16 -18.80
CA ALA A 62 2.39 -5.48 -18.78
C ALA A 62 2.75 -6.67 -19.68
N VAL A 63 1.91 -7.72 -19.71
CA VAL A 63 2.10 -8.90 -20.56
C VAL A 63 1.94 -8.55 -22.04
N LEU A 64 0.99 -7.68 -22.40
CA LEU A 64 0.80 -7.22 -23.78
C LEU A 64 2.00 -6.42 -24.29
N HIS A 65 2.52 -5.52 -23.45
CA HIS A 65 3.75 -4.78 -23.77
C HIS A 65 4.94 -5.73 -23.99
N PHE A 66 5.07 -6.80 -23.18
CA PHE A 66 6.18 -7.75 -23.29
C PHE A 66 6.06 -8.73 -24.47
N THR A 67 4.83 -9.16 -24.80
CA THR A 67 4.59 -10.17 -25.85
C THR A 67 4.57 -9.56 -27.25
N HIS A 68 4.55 -8.22 -27.36
CA HIS A 68 4.44 -7.48 -28.63
C HIS A 68 3.24 -7.91 -29.50
N SER A 69 2.19 -8.45 -28.88
CA SER A 69 1.00 -9.01 -29.55
C SER A 69 -0.03 -7.96 -29.96
N GLU A 70 0.38 -6.69 -30.10
CA GLU A 70 -0.51 -5.57 -30.39
C GLU A 70 -0.75 -5.39 -31.90
N VAL A 71 -2.02 -5.19 -32.28
CA VAL A 71 -2.43 -4.83 -33.65
C VAL A 71 -2.07 -3.37 -34.00
N GLN A 72 -1.93 -2.51 -32.98
CA GLN A 72 -1.59 -1.08 -33.09
C GLN A 72 -0.57 -0.74 -31.99
N TYR A 73 0.72 -0.76 -32.34
CA TYR A 73 1.85 -0.54 -31.42
C TYR A 73 1.64 0.68 -30.50
N GLY A 74 1.59 0.46 -29.18
CA GLY A 74 1.63 1.48 -28.13
C GLY A 74 0.31 2.22 -27.87
N LYS A 75 -0.64 2.24 -28.81
CA LYS A 75 -2.00 2.80 -28.57
C LYS A 75 -2.90 1.82 -27.83
N SER A 76 -2.70 0.51 -28.05
CA SER A 76 -3.51 -0.54 -27.44
C SER A 76 -3.21 -0.67 -25.94
N GLU A 77 -1.93 -0.70 -25.54
CA GLU A 77 -1.48 -0.76 -24.14
C GLU A 77 -2.05 0.36 -23.26
N VAL A 78 -1.93 1.62 -23.70
CA VAL A 78 -2.36 2.78 -22.91
C VAL A 78 -3.88 2.83 -22.80
N THR A 79 -4.60 2.46 -23.86
CA THR A 79 -6.07 2.40 -23.83
C THR A 79 -6.54 1.32 -22.84
N LEU A 80 -5.86 0.18 -22.84
CA LEU A 80 -6.19 -0.94 -21.98
C LEU A 80 -5.85 -0.68 -20.50
N SER A 81 -4.70 -0.07 -20.21
CA SER A 81 -4.34 0.33 -18.84
C SER A 81 -5.29 1.39 -18.27
N ARG A 82 -5.77 2.33 -19.10
CA ARG A 82 -6.82 3.29 -18.71
C ARG A 82 -8.14 2.61 -18.41
N PHE A 83 -8.54 1.64 -19.24
CA PHE A 83 -9.74 0.84 -19.00
C PHE A 83 -9.63 0.02 -17.71
N SER A 84 -8.50 -0.66 -17.50
CA SER A 84 -8.20 -1.43 -16.28
C SER A 84 -8.23 -0.53 -15.03
N SER A 85 -7.62 0.66 -15.08
CA SER A 85 -7.63 1.63 -13.98
C SER A 85 -9.05 2.09 -13.62
N CYS A 86 -9.92 2.31 -14.61
CA CYS A 86 -11.32 2.66 -14.38
C CYS A 86 -12.07 1.54 -13.65
N ILE A 87 -11.91 0.28 -14.10
CA ILE A 87 -12.51 -0.88 -13.44
C ILE A 87 -12.02 -1.01 -11.99
N MET A 88 -10.71 -0.87 -11.76
CA MET A 88 -10.12 -0.94 -10.43
C MET A 88 -10.64 0.18 -9.51
N LEU A 89 -10.86 1.38 -10.03
CA LEU A 89 -11.42 2.50 -9.27
C LEU A 89 -12.87 2.22 -8.86
N VAL A 90 -13.69 1.68 -9.76
CA VAL A 90 -15.07 1.27 -9.44
C VAL A 90 -15.10 0.15 -8.40
N ALA A 91 -14.22 -0.85 -8.55
CA ALA A 91 -14.09 -1.93 -7.57
C ALA A 91 -13.67 -1.41 -6.19
N TYR A 92 -12.70 -0.50 -6.13
CA TYR A 92 -12.24 0.13 -4.89
C TYR A 92 -13.32 1.02 -4.25
N ALA A 93 -14.05 1.82 -5.03
CA ALA A 93 -15.16 2.63 -4.53
C ALA A 93 -16.30 1.75 -3.97
N SER A 94 -16.60 0.64 -4.66
CA SER A 94 -17.60 -0.34 -4.19
C SER A 94 -17.14 -1.01 -2.88
N TYR A 95 -15.85 -1.33 -2.78
CA TYR A 95 -15.24 -1.86 -1.57
C TYR A 95 -15.33 -0.85 -0.42
N LEU A 96 -14.94 0.41 -0.62
CA LEU A 96 -15.05 1.45 0.41
C LEU A 96 -16.50 1.66 0.85
N PHE A 97 -17.45 1.68 -0.09
CA PHE A 97 -18.86 1.80 0.25
C PHE A 97 -19.33 0.62 1.12
N PHE A 98 -18.94 -0.60 0.77
CA PHE A 98 -19.25 -1.79 1.57
C PHE A 98 -18.56 -1.75 2.95
N GLN A 99 -17.31 -1.34 3.02
CA GLN A 99 -16.54 -1.22 4.27
C GLN A 99 -17.18 -0.19 5.21
N LEU A 100 -17.54 0.99 4.69
CA LEU A 100 -18.11 2.09 5.48
C LEU A 100 -19.56 1.85 5.90
N LYS A 101 -20.37 1.20 5.05
CA LYS A 101 -21.82 1.02 5.28
C LYS A 101 -22.19 -0.34 5.87
N SER A 102 -21.54 -1.42 5.44
CA SER A 102 -22.01 -2.80 5.69
C SER A 102 -21.35 -3.46 6.90
N HIS A 103 -20.09 -3.13 7.22
CA HIS A 103 -19.30 -3.83 8.24
C HIS A 103 -18.55 -2.89 9.18
N ARG A 104 -19.19 -1.78 9.60
CA ARG A 104 -18.64 -0.91 10.65
C ARG A 104 -18.31 -1.68 11.95
N SER A 105 -19.04 -2.76 12.24
CA SER A 105 -18.82 -3.64 13.41
C SER A 105 -17.69 -4.68 13.24
N LEU A 106 -17.22 -4.98 12.03
CA LEU A 106 -16.19 -6.00 11.78
C LEU A 106 -14.79 -5.41 11.55
N TYR A 107 -14.72 -4.10 11.31
CA TYR A 107 -13.47 -3.35 11.11
C TYR A 107 -13.12 -2.44 12.30
N ASN A 108 -14.11 -2.01 13.10
CA ASN A 108 -13.84 -1.38 14.41
C ASN A 108 -13.09 -2.29 15.43
N PRO A 109 -13.23 -3.63 15.46
CA PRO A 109 -12.50 -4.43 16.44
C PRO A 109 -10.99 -4.46 16.14
N ILE A 110 -10.54 -4.24 14.91
CA ILE A 110 -9.11 -4.34 14.57
C ILE A 110 -8.30 -3.14 15.09
N VAL A 111 -8.97 -2.00 15.34
CA VAL A 111 -8.36 -0.83 15.98
C VAL A 111 -8.50 -0.89 17.50
N GLU A 112 -9.52 -1.59 18.01
CA GLU A 112 -9.81 -1.69 19.45
C GLU A 112 -9.26 -2.96 20.11
N GLU A 113 -8.77 -3.97 19.36
CA GLU A 113 -8.25 -5.25 19.91
C GLU A 113 -6.73 -5.26 20.15
N GLU A 114 -5.98 -4.19 19.84
CA GLU A 114 -4.59 -4.06 20.31
C GLU A 114 -4.49 -3.59 21.77
N ASP A 115 -5.61 -3.20 22.36
CA ASP A 115 -5.65 -2.69 23.73
C ASP A 115 -6.85 -3.31 24.44
N ASN A 116 -6.66 -4.49 25.06
CA ASN A 116 -7.41 -4.97 26.24
C ASN A 116 -7.13 -6.46 26.55
N GLU A 117 -6.01 -6.73 27.21
CA GLU A 117 -6.02 -7.66 28.35
C GLU A 117 -5.77 -6.79 29.61
N ASP A 118 -6.86 -6.43 30.30
CA ASP A 118 -6.94 -5.81 31.65
C ASP A 118 -7.11 -4.29 31.84
N ASP A 119 -7.90 -3.56 31.03
CA ASP A 119 -8.45 -2.26 31.50
C ASP A 119 -9.84 -1.93 30.89
N ALA A 120 -10.85 -2.70 31.30
CA ALA A 120 -12.25 -2.29 31.16
C ALA A 120 -12.55 -1.13 32.13
N ASP A 121 -12.18 0.11 31.74
CA ASP A 121 -12.78 1.41 32.17
C ASP A 121 -11.86 2.63 31.87
N GLN A 122 -11.10 2.65 30.77
CA GLN A 122 -10.54 3.89 30.22
C GLN A 122 -11.07 4.11 28.81
N GLU A 123 -12.13 4.92 28.68
CA GLU A 123 -12.36 5.63 27.43
C GLU A 123 -11.10 6.47 27.17
N GLU A 124 -10.26 6.05 26.22
CA GLU A 124 -9.14 6.86 25.73
C GLU A 124 -9.68 8.23 25.30
N ALA A 125 -9.52 9.23 26.15
CA ALA A 125 -9.90 10.59 25.82
C ALA A 125 -9.04 11.03 24.62
N PRO A 126 -9.63 11.64 23.58
CA PRO A 126 -8.88 12.02 22.39
C PRO A 126 -7.72 12.96 22.80
N GLU A 127 -6.49 12.47 22.67
CA GLU A 127 -5.27 13.18 23.10
C GLU A 127 -5.05 14.49 22.34
N ILE A 128 -5.70 14.65 21.18
CA ILE A 128 -5.54 15.80 20.27
C ILE A 128 -6.92 16.29 19.82
N THR A 129 -7.15 17.60 19.91
CA THR A 129 -8.40 18.19 19.41
C THR A 129 -8.48 18.10 17.89
N GLN A 130 -9.70 18.05 17.33
CA GLN A 130 -9.90 17.93 15.87
C GLN A 130 -9.18 19.04 15.07
N TRP A 131 -9.10 20.25 15.63
CA TRP A 131 -8.40 21.38 15.01
C TRP A 131 -6.87 21.23 15.04
N GLU A 132 -6.34 20.71 16.14
CA GLU A 132 -4.90 20.39 16.24
C GLU A 132 -4.52 19.29 15.27
N ALA A 133 -5.34 18.25 15.11
CA ALA A 133 -5.13 17.18 14.14
C ALA A 133 -5.10 17.70 12.69
N ILE A 134 -6.05 18.58 12.32
CA ILE A 134 -6.07 19.22 10.99
C ILE A 134 -4.82 20.07 10.77
N CYS A 135 -4.39 20.81 11.79
CA CYS A 135 -3.18 21.63 11.72
C CYS A 135 -1.93 20.76 11.50
N TRP A 136 -1.74 19.72 12.32
CA TRP A 136 -0.62 18.79 12.20
C TRP A 136 -0.61 18.05 10.85
N LEU A 137 -1.77 17.58 10.39
CA LEU A 137 -1.90 16.94 9.08
C LEU A 137 -1.44 17.89 7.95
N SER A 138 -1.88 19.14 7.99
CA SER A 138 -1.52 20.14 6.98
C SER A 138 -0.01 20.43 6.98
N VAL A 139 0.57 20.66 8.17
CA VAL A 139 2.01 20.94 8.32
C VAL A 139 2.85 19.77 7.82
N LEU A 140 2.56 18.54 8.27
CA LEU A 140 3.28 17.35 7.84
C LEU A 140 3.13 17.09 6.34
N THR A 141 1.93 17.30 5.78
CA THR A 141 1.70 17.14 4.34
C THR A 141 2.56 18.11 3.52
N ILE A 142 2.65 19.38 3.92
CA ILE A 142 3.52 20.36 3.25
C ILE A 142 4.98 19.95 3.37
N TRP A 143 5.40 19.54 4.57
CA TRP A 143 6.78 19.14 4.82
C TRP A 143 7.19 17.91 3.99
N ILE A 144 6.36 16.86 3.98
CA ILE A 144 6.55 15.65 3.18
C ILE A 144 6.53 15.99 1.69
N SER A 145 5.68 16.90 1.23
CA SER A 145 5.64 17.32 -0.17
C SER A 145 6.97 17.94 -0.62
N ILE A 146 7.60 18.77 0.22
CA ILE A 146 8.92 19.35 -0.07
C ILE A 146 10.00 18.25 -0.09
N LEU A 147 10.02 17.39 0.93
CA LEU A 147 10.98 16.28 1.00
C LEU A 147 10.84 15.30 -0.15
N SER A 148 9.61 15.03 -0.61
CA SER A 148 9.32 14.15 -1.75
C SER A 148 9.92 14.70 -3.05
N GLY A 149 9.86 16.01 -3.26
CA GLY A 149 10.55 16.66 -4.40
C GLY A 149 12.05 16.41 -4.37
N TYR A 150 12.70 16.70 -3.24
CA TYR A 150 14.13 16.46 -3.06
C TYR A 150 14.52 14.98 -3.19
N LEU A 151 13.69 14.08 -2.65
CA LEU A 151 13.91 12.64 -2.74
C LEU A 151 13.91 12.17 -4.20
N VAL A 152 12.93 12.60 -5.00
CA VAL A 152 12.82 12.24 -6.41
C VAL A 152 14.02 12.75 -7.22
N ASP A 153 14.47 13.98 -6.96
CA ASP A 153 15.66 14.54 -7.60
C ASP A 153 16.94 13.79 -7.19
N ALA A 154 17.01 13.35 -5.93
CA ALA A 154 18.14 12.59 -5.40
C ALA A 154 18.25 11.17 -5.97
N ILE A 155 17.19 10.57 -6.52
CA ILE A 155 17.23 9.21 -7.08
C ILE A 155 18.29 9.09 -8.18
N GLN A 156 18.35 10.07 -9.09
CA GLN A 156 19.30 10.03 -10.20
C GLN A 156 20.74 10.22 -9.69
N GLY A 157 20.96 11.17 -8.78
CA GLY A 157 22.27 11.38 -8.15
C GLY A 157 22.74 10.19 -7.32
N ALA A 158 21.83 9.50 -6.64
CA ALA A 158 22.12 8.27 -5.90
C ALA A 158 22.47 7.11 -6.83
N SER A 159 21.79 6.98 -7.98
CA SER A 159 22.10 5.98 -9.00
C SER A 159 23.54 6.12 -9.51
N ASP A 160 23.95 7.35 -9.82
CA ASP A 160 25.26 7.63 -10.42
C ASP A 160 26.40 7.50 -9.39
N SER A 161 26.17 7.91 -8.14
CA SER A 161 27.17 7.86 -7.08
C SER A 161 27.36 6.46 -6.47
N LEU A 162 26.27 5.72 -6.29
CA LEU A 162 26.28 4.37 -5.68
C LEU A 162 26.40 3.26 -6.73
N ASN A 163 26.42 3.60 -8.03
CA ASN A 163 26.46 2.66 -9.15
C ASN A 163 25.32 1.61 -9.07
N MET A 164 24.18 2.02 -8.52
CA MET A 164 22.99 1.20 -8.36
C MET A 164 21.94 1.58 -9.41
N PRO A 165 21.25 0.61 -10.04
CA PRO A 165 20.25 0.94 -11.04
C PRO A 165 19.06 1.67 -10.39
N VAL A 166 18.55 2.70 -11.07
CA VAL A 166 17.33 3.44 -10.69
C VAL A 166 16.16 2.49 -10.38
N ALA A 167 16.10 1.35 -11.07
CA ALA A 167 15.12 0.30 -10.82
C ALA A 167 15.20 -0.29 -9.41
N PHE A 168 16.40 -0.57 -8.90
CA PHE A 168 16.58 -1.13 -7.56
C PHE A 168 16.19 -0.09 -6.50
N ILE A 169 16.63 1.16 -6.67
CA ILE A 169 16.26 2.26 -5.78
C ILE A 169 14.73 2.44 -5.74
N SER A 170 14.08 2.38 -6.90
CA SER A 170 12.64 2.61 -7.02
C SER A 170 11.78 1.44 -6.51
N VAL A 171 12.20 0.19 -6.72
CA VAL A 171 11.43 -1.01 -6.30
C VAL A 171 11.70 -1.40 -4.84
N ILE A 172 12.93 -1.22 -4.34
CA ILE A 172 13.33 -1.72 -3.01
C ILE A 172 13.40 -0.59 -1.99
N LEU A 173 14.12 0.50 -2.28
CA LEU A 173 14.38 1.55 -1.28
C LEU A 173 13.22 2.52 -1.12
N LEU A 174 12.63 2.96 -2.23
CA LEU A 174 11.55 3.97 -2.19
C LEU A 174 10.31 3.49 -1.42
N PRO A 175 9.83 2.24 -1.57
CA PRO A 175 8.68 1.76 -0.81
C PRO A 175 8.94 1.58 0.68
N ILE A 176 10.20 1.39 1.10
CA ILE A 176 10.52 1.35 2.54
C ILE A 176 10.23 2.71 3.16
N VAL A 177 10.60 3.81 2.52
CA VAL A 177 10.33 5.16 3.06
C VAL A 177 8.84 5.50 3.10
N GLY A 178 8.06 4.95 2.16
CA GLY A 178 6.62 5.22 2.08
C GLY A 178 5.74 4.28 2.91
N ASN A 179 6.21 3.05 3.19
CA ASN A 179 5.43 2.01 3.84
C ASN A 179 5.97 1.61 5.23
N ALA A 180 7.19 1.99 5.60
CA ALA A 180 7.72 1.80 6.95
C ALA A 180 7.25 2.92 7.89
#